data_AF-A0A0G1ZID7-F1
#
_entry.id   AF-A0A0G1ZID7-F1
#
_cell.length_a   1.000
_cell.length_b   1.000
_cell.length_c   1.000
_cell.angle_alpha   90.00
_cell.angle_beta   90.00
_cell.angle_gamma   90.00
#
_symmetry.space_group_name_H-M   'P 1'
#
loop_
_entity.id
_entity.type
_entity.pdbx_description
1 polymer ?
#
loop_
_entity_poly.entity_id
_entity_poly.type
_entity_poly.pdbx_seq_one_letter_code
_entity_poly.pdbx_strand_id
1 'polypeptide(L)'
;MHEALERAVFLPRYDHYACVSDSTARQLRAALPNARRRITTIHNGFDASHWKRPIPKSALKTLRDALDLQGRYVVFGYGRPGTSKGFSYLLEAFPEIKRRIPNATLLLILSKDKQYASEIDRMRRRAKDLRIDGSVLIIDPKPYKELTIYAHMADCIVVPSITEGFGYTTLESCATGTPAPWRAATRRIASRPTIMATWS
;
A
#
# COMPACT_ATOMS: atom_id res chain seq x y z
N MET A 1 -18.90 16.70 5.65
CA MET A 1 -19.45 15.81 6.71
C MET A 1 -18.36 15.05 7.44
N HIS A 2 -17.45 14.32 6.77
CA HIS A 2 -16.43 13.49 7.43
C HIS A 2 -15.47 14.29 8.33
N GLU A 3 -14.94 15.42 7.85
CA GLU A 3 -14.07 16.32 8.66
C GLU A 3 -14.75 16.89 9.91
N ALA A 4 -16.05 17.20 9.83
CA ALA A 4 -16.79 17.75 10.95
C ALA A 4 -17.02 16.70 12.05
N LEU A 5 -17.24 15.45 11.65
CA LEU A 5 -17.34 14.29 12.54
C LEU A 5 -15.98 13.91 13.15
N GLU A 6 -14.89 13.94 12.37
CA GLU A 6 -13.53 13.75 12.92
C GLU A 6 -13.18 14.84 13.93
N ARG A 7 -13.52 16.11 13.64
CA ARG A 7 -13.35 17.21 14.61
C ARG A 7 -14.24 17.02 15.84
N ALA A 8 -15.43 16.43 15.68
CA ALA A 8 -16.34 16.16 16.77
C ALA A 8 -15.82 15.09 17.74
N VAL A 9 -15.04 14.11 17.27
CA VAL A 9 -14.34 13.14 18.14
C VAL A 9 -13.35 13.83 19.09
N PHE A 10 -12.88 15.03 18.76
CA PHE A 10 -12.00 15.83 19.62
C PHE A 10 -12.72 16.88 20.48
N LEU A 11 -14.05 16.98 20.39
CA LEU A 11 -14.85 17.85 21.26
C LEU A 11 -14.79 17.44 22.74
N PRO A 12 -14.77 16.14 23.11
CA PRO A 12 -14.46 15.72 24.47
C PRO A 12 -13.03 16.14 24.82
N ARG A 13 -12.87 16.78 25.98
CA ARG A 13 -11.55 17.11 26.52
C ARG A 13 -10.92 15.84 27.08
N TYR A 14 -9.97 15.28 26.35
CA TYR A 14 -9.16 14.16 26.84
C TYR A 14 -7.98 14.67 27.68
N ASP A 15 -7.63 13.90 28.71
CA ASP A 15 -6.46 14.14 29.56
C ASP A 15 -5.14 13.92 28.82
N HIS A 16 -5.16 13.01 27.84
CA HIS A 16 -3.99 12.74 27.01
C HIS A 16 -4.37 12.22 25.61
N TYR A 17 -3.56 12.55 24.62
CA TYR A 17 -3.65 12.08 23.25
C TYR A 17 -2.36 11.36 22.88
N ALA A 18 -2.45 10.05 22.65
CA ALA A 18 -1.33 9.24 22.16
C ALA A 18 -1.41 9.13 20.62
N CYS A 19 -0.36 9.60 19.94
CA CYS A 19 -0.24 9.57 18.48
C CYS A 19 0.73 8.47 18.03
N VAL A 20 0.39 7.74 16.99
CA VAL A 20 1.23 6.63 16.49
C VAL A 20 2.44 7.09 15.68
N SER A 21 2.46 8.34 15.22
CA SER A 21 3.57 8.92 14.47
C SER A 21 3.67 10.43 14.66
N ASP A 22 4.85 11.00 14.40
CA ASP A 22 5.05 12.45 14.42
C ASP A 22 4.18 13.16 13.38
N SER A 23 3.87 12.49 12.27
CA SER A 23 2.97 13.03 11.25
C SER A 23 1.57 13.23 11.81
N THR A 24 1.03 12.21 12.48
CA THR A 24 -0.27 12.29 13.16
C THR A 24 -0.23 13.32 14.28
N ALA A 25 0.84 13.37 15.08
CA ALA A 25 0.99 14.36 16.14
C ALA A 25 1.03 15.80 15.61
N ARG A 26 1.71 16.05 14.48
CA ARG A 26 1.70 17.38 13.83
C ARG A 26 0.32 17.77 13.35
N GLN A 27 -0.42 16.86 12.73
CA GLN A 27 -1.80 17.12 12.28
C GLN A 27 -2.71 17.41 13.47
N LEU A 28 -2.60 16.63 14.55
CA LEU A 28 -3.39 16.84 15.75
C LEU A 28 -3.05 18.16 16.46
N ARG A 29 -1.77 18.54 16.54
CA ARG A 29 -1.33 19.85 17.10
C ARG A 29 -1.84 21.03 16.28
N ALA A 30 -1.99 20.86 14.97
CA ALA A 30 -2.56 21.88 14.09
C ALA A 30 -4.09 21.98 14.29
N ALA A 31 -4.77 20.84 14.44
CA ALA A 31 -6.22 20.79 14.68
C ALA A 31 -6.63 21.23 16.09
N LEU A 32 -5.80 20.97 17.11
CA LEU A 32 -6.08 21.25 18.52
C LEU A 32 -4.94 22.05 19.19
N PRO A 33 -4.83 23.37 18.93
CA PRO A 33 -3.78 24.20 19.52
C PRO A 33 -3.75 24.17 21.06
N ASN A 34 -4.92 24.05 21.70
CA ASN A 34 -5.08 24.05 23.16
C ASN A 34 -4.69 22.72 23.83
N ALA A 35 -4.41 21.67 23.06
CA ALA A 35 -4.05 20.35 23.56
C ALA A 35 -2.56 20.01 23.38
N ARG A 36 -1.73 20.95 22.88
CA ARG A 36 -0.32 20.69 22.54
C ARG A 36 0.49 19.99 23.63
N ARG A 37 0.30 20.36 24.91
CA ARG A 37 1.01 19.77 26.07
C ARG A 37 0.50 18.38 26.47
N ARG A 38 -0.63 17.94 25.91
CA ARG A 38 -1.28 16.65 26.16
C ARG A 38 -1.08 15.66 25.00
N ILE A 39 -0.21 15.97 24.03
CA ILE A 39 0.02 15.14 22.84
C ILE A 39 1.40 14.50 22.93
N THR A 40 1.44 13.18 23.08
CA THR A 40 2.67 12.38 23.05
C THR A 40 2.67 11.46 21.83
N THR A 41 3.83 11.25 21.25
CA THR A 41 3.99 10.27 20.16
C THR A 41 4.55 8.99 20.73
N ILE A 42 3.86 7.89 20.47
CA ILE A 42 4.29 6.53 20.79
C ILE A 42 4.30 5.78 19.46
N HIS A 43 5.49 5.58 18.91
CA HIS A 43 5.62 4.82 17.67
C HIS A 43 5.18 3.39 17.88
N ASN A 44 4.40 2.87 16.93
CA ASN A 44 4.00 1.49 17.03
C ASN A 44 5.20 0.55 16.87
N GLY A 45 5.18 -0.57 17.58
CA GLY A 45 6.12 -1.65 17.36
C GLY A 45 5.99 -2.25 15.96
N PHE A 46 7.11 -2.69 15.40
CA PHE A 46 7.18 -3.39 14.11
C PHE A 46 8.10 -4.61 14.25
N ASP A 47 7.55 -5.79 14.00
CA ASP A 47 8.33 -7.04 13.97
C ASP A 47 8.96 -7.26 12.59
N ALA A 48 10.20 -6.81 12.44
CA ALA A 48 10.96 -6.99 11.21
C ALA A 48 11.40 -8.46 10.99
N SER A 49 11.46 -9.28 12.04
CA SER A 49 11.97 -10.65 11.95
C SER A 49 11.09 -11.52 11.05
N HIS A 50 9.78 -11.28 11.10
CA HIS A 50 8.79 -11.93 10.26
C HIS A 50 9.07 -11.71 8.76
N TRP A 51 9.36 -10.46 8.37
CA TRP A 51 9.55 -10.05 6.97
C TRP A 51 10.95 -10.32 6.44
N LYS A 52 11.96 -10.38 7.32
CA LYS A 52 13.35 -10.72 6.98
C LYS A 52 13.59 -12.22 6.82
N ARG A 53 12.63 -13.06 7.24
CA ARG A 53 12.80 -14.52 7.20
C ARG A 53 13.10 -14.99 5.78
N PRO A 54 14.21 -15.72 5.54
CA PRO A 54 14.55 -16.21 4.21
C PRO A 54 13.51 -17.22 3.74
N ILE A 55 13.19 -17.18 2.45
CA ILE A 55 12.24 -18.10 1.82
C ILE A 55 12.98 -18.94 0.79
N PRO A 56 12.83 -20.29 0.82
CA PRO A 56 13.48 -21.16 -0.14
C PRO A 56 13.14 -20.77 -1.59
N LYS A 57 14.17 -20.72 -2.45
CA LYS A 57 13.98 -20.41 -3.89
C LYS A 57 13.00 -21.36 -4.57
N SER A 58 12.96 -22.62 -4.15
CA SER A 58 11.98 -23.61 -4.63
C SER A 58 10.55 -23.18 -4.33
N ALA A 59 10.27 -22.68 -3.13
CA ALA A 59 8.94 -22.20 -2.75
C ALA A 59 8.53 -20.94 -3.56
N LEU A 60 9.48 -20.02 -3.80
CA LEU A 60 9.23 -18.86 -4.66
C LEU A 60 8.92 -19.28 -6.11
N LYS A 61 9.65 -20.28 -6.63
CA LYS A 61 9.42 -20.83 -7.96
C LYS A 61 8.05 -21.51 -8.05
N THR A 62 7.70 -22.37 -7.08
CA THR A 62 6.39 -23.01 -6.99
C THR A 62 5.26 -21.99 -6.94
N LEU A 63 5.44 -20.89 -6.19
CA LEU A 63 4.43 -19.82 -6.14
C LEU A 63 4.29 -19.10 -7.48
N ARG A 64 5.40 -18.82 -8.18
CA ARG A 64 5.34 -18.24 -9.53
C ARG A 64 4.68 -19.18 -10.53
N ASP A 65 4.96 -20.48 -10.45
CA ASP A 65 4.32 -21.50 -11.30
C ASP A 65 2.81 -21.54 -11.06
N ALA A 66 2.39 -21.57 -9.78
CA ALA A 66 0.97 -21.62 -9.40
C ALA A 66 0.16 -20.38 -9.82
N LEU A 67 0.82 -19.26 -10.07
CA LEU A 67 0.20 -17.99 -10.47
C LEU A 67 0.47 -17.61 -11.94
N ASP A 68 1.14 -18.48 -12.71
CA ASP A 68 1.57 -18.20 -14.09
C ASP A 68 2.41 -16.91 -14.22
N LEU A 69 3.35 -16.72 -13.29
CA LEU A 69 4.24 -15.55 -13.20
C LEU A 69 5.67 -15.84 -13.68
N GLN A 70 5.87 -16.93 -14.42
CA GLN A 70 7.18 -17.26 -14.97
C GLN A 70 7.62 -16.23 -16.01
N GLY A 71 8.84 -15.72 -15.87
CA GLY A 71 9.38 -14.66 -16.73
C GLY A 71 8.66 -13.31 -16.65
N ARG A 72 7.71 -13.14 -15.72
CA ARG A 72 7.00 -11.88 -15.48
C ARG A 72 7.73 -11.01 -14.48
N TYR A 73 7.69 -9.69 -14.70
CA TYR A 73 8.11 -8.71 -13.71
C TYR A 73 6.93 -8.40 -12.77
N VAL A 74 7.00 -8.82 -11.52
CA VAL A 74 5.88 -8.79 -10.58
C VAL A 74 5.93 -7.50 -9.77
N VAL A 75 4.94 -6.63 -9.99
CA VAL A 75 4.63 -5.48 -9.14
C VAL A 75 3.59 -5.90 -8.12
N PHE A 76 3.95 -5.92 -6.85
CA PHE A 76 3.12 -6.45 -5.78
C PHE A 76 2.57 -5.33 -4.87
N GLY A 77 1.28 -5.38 -4.59
CA GLY A 77 0.62 -4.53 -3.61
C GLY A 77 -0.37 -5.32 -2.75
N TYR A 78 -0.53 -4.95 -1.49
CA TYR A 78 -1.46 -5.62 -0.59
C TYR A 78 -2.09 -4.68 0.43
N GLY A 79 -3.27 -5.03 0.93
CA GLY A 79 -3.96 -4.31 1.99
C GLY A 79 -5.44 -4.07 1.71
N ARG A 80 -6.02 -3.08 2.38
CA ARG A 80 -7.44 -2.73 2.20
C ARG A 80 -7.61 -1.85 0.95
N PRO A 81 -8.57 -2.11 0.05
CA PRO A 81 -8.79 -1.28 -1.14
C PRO A 81 -9.56 0.01 -0.81
N GLY A 82 -9.18 0.72 0.25
CA GLY A 82 -9.77 2.02 0.57
C GLY A 82 -9.17 3.11 -0.32
N THR A 83 -9.91 4.20 -0.53
CA THR A 83 -9.43 5.37 -1.28
C THR A 83 -8.09 5.89 -0.75
N SER A 84 -7.89 5.85 0.58
CA SER A 84 -6.64 6.24 1.24
C SER A 84 -5.45 5.36 0.88
N LYS A 85 -5.66 4.13 0.42
CA LYS A 85 -4.61 3.20 -0.02
C LYS A 85 -4.23 3.35 -1.49
N GLY A 86 -5.06 4.04 -2.28
CA GLY A 86 -4.67 4.53 -3.60
C GLY A 86 -4.48 3.47 -4.71
N PHE A 87 -4.95 2.23 -4.51
CA PHE A 87 -4.84 1.17 -5.52
C PHE A 87 -5.51 1.51 -6.86
N SER A 88 -6.57 2.31 -6.85
CA SER A 88 -7.24 2.78 -8.06
C SER A 88 -6.31 3.68 -8.89
N TYR A 89 -5.46 4.51 -8.26
CA TYR A 89 -4.46 5.33 -8.95
C TYR A 89 -3.32 4.48 -9.52
N LEU A 90 -2.89 3.46 -8.77
CA LEU A 90 -1.90 2.50 -9.25
C LEU A 90 -2.38 1.80 -10.53
N LEU A 91 -3.66 1.40 -10.55
CA LEU A 91 -4.26 0.76 -11.71
C LEU A 91 -4.26 1.68 -12.94
N GLU A 92 -4.51 2.97 -12.75
CA GLU A 92 -4.46 3.96 -13.83
C GLU A 92 -3.04 4.25 -14.33
N ALA A 93 -2.03 4.14 -13.46
CA ALA A 93 -0.63 4.32 -13.83
C ALA A 93 0.00 3.06 -14.46
N PHE A 94 -0.60 1.88 -14.24
CA PHE A 94 -0.04 0.60 -14.69
C PHE A 94 0.20 0.49 -16.21
N PRO A 95 -0.61 1.07 -17.11
CA PRO A 95 -0.31 1.09 -18.54
C PRO A 95 1.04 1.74 -18.87
N GLU A 96 1.47 2.77 -18.13
CA GLU A 96 2.78 3.39 -18.32
C GLU A 96 3.91 2.46 -17.86
N ILE A 97 3.70 1.74 -16.75
CA ILE A 97 4.64 0.72 -16.27
C ILE A 97 4.81 -0.37 -17.34
N LYS A 98 3.70 -0.88 -17.89
CA LYS A 98 3.73 -1.88 -18.97
C LYS A 98 4.44 -1.39 -20.23
N ARG A 99 4.33 -0.10 -20.57
CA ARG A 99 5.10 0.45 -21.70
C ARG A 99 6.61 0.37 -21.49
N ARG A 100 7.09 0.51 -20.25
CA ARG A 100 8.52 0.44 -19.92
C ARG A 100 8.98 -0.99 -19.64
N ILE A 101 8.09 -1.80 -19.07
CA ILE A 101 8.32 -3.20 -18.70
C ILE A 101 7.17 -4.04 -19.29
N PRO A 102 7.27 -4.46 -20.57
CA PRO A 102 6.17 -5.13 -21.28
C PRO A 102 5.66 -6.42 -20.64
N ASN A 103 6.54 -7.14 -19.93
CA ASN A 103 6.23 -8.36 -19.19
C ASN A 103 5.79 -8.11 -17.74
N ALA A 104 5.47 -6.86 -17.35
CA ALA A 104 5.01 -6.55 -16.01
C ALA A 104 3.60 -7.09 -15.72
N THR A 105 3.44 -7.68 -14.53
CA THR A 105 2.16 -8.13 -13.97
C THR A 105 1.93 -7.45 -12.62
N LEU A 106 0.76 -6.85 -12.45
CA LEU A 106 0.32 -6.25 -11.18
C LEU A 106 -0.40 -7.31 -10.34
N LEU A 107 0.23 -7.76 -9.26
CA LEU A 107 -0.35 -8.68 -8.29
C LEU A 107 -0.89 -7.91 -7.09
N LEU A 108 -2.18 -8.05 -6.81
CA LEU A 108 -2.87 -7.39 -5.70
C LEU A 108 -3.51 -8.41 -4.76
N ILE A 109 -3.15 -8.36 -3.47
CA ILE A 109 -3.82 -9.10 -2.39
C ILE A 109 -4.62 -8.11 -1.55
N LEU A 110 -5.93 -8.03 -1.82
CA LEU A 110 -6.80 -7.00 -1.24
C LEU A 110 -7.79 -7.60 -0.25
N SER A 111 -8.11 -6.86 0.82
CA SER A 111 -9.17 -7.27 1.77
C SER A 111 -10.51 -7.45 1.05
N LYS A 112 -11.21 -8.54 1.37
CA LYS A 112 -12.55 -8.87 0.85
C LYS A 112 -13.68 -8.57 1.85
N ASP A 113 -13.45 -7.69 2.82
CA ASP A 113 -14.54 -7.23 3.70
C ASP A 113 -15.70 -6.73 2.83
N LYS A 114 -16.96 -7.01 3.23
CA LYS A 114 -18.16 -6.71 2.41
C LYS A 114 -18.21 -5.27 1.90
N GLN A 115 -17.73 -4.32 2.71
CA GLN A 115 -17.64 -2.90 2.37
C GLN A 115 -16.75 -2.59 1.13
N TYR A 116 -15.86 -3.51 0.75
CA TYR A 116 -14.88 -3.34 -0.32
C TYR A 116 -15.22 -4.07 -1.61
N ALA A 117 -16.28 -4.90 -1.63
CA ALA A 117 -16.65 -5.70 -2.79
C ALA A 117 -16.88 -4.83 -4.04
N SER A 118 -17.62 -3.72 -3.88
CA SER A 118 -17.91 -2.78 -4.97
C SER A 118 -16.66 -2.10 -5.54
N GLU A 119 -15.68 -1.78 -4.69
CA GLU A 119 -14.42 -1.17 -5.15
C GLU A 119 -13.54 -2.18 -5.88
N ILE A 120 -13.47 -3.44 -5.41
CA ILE A 120 -12.77 -4.50 -6.14
C ILE A 120 -13.40 -4.72 -7.51
N ASP A 121 -14.73 -4.77 -7.60
CA ASP A 121 -15.43 -4.91 -8.88
C ASP A 121 -15.18 -3.71 -9.80
N ARG A 122 -15.15 -2.50 -9.24
CA ARG A 122 -14.80 -1.29 -9.97
C ARG A 122 -13.37 -1.34 -10.50
N MET A 123 -12.41 -1.81 -9.70
CA MET A 123 -11.03 -2.02 -10.13
C MET A 123 -10.94 -3.04 -11.27
N ARG A 124 -11.68 -4.16 -11.18
CA ARG A 124 -11.73 -5.16 -12.26
C ARG A 124 -12.30 -4.60 -13.56
N ARG A 125 -13.39 -3.84 -13.49
CA ARG A 125 -13.96 -3.14 -14.67
C ARG A 125 -12.95 -2.14 -15.25
N ARG A 126 -12.33 -1.32 -14.40
CA ARG A 126 -11.33 -0.34 -14.82
C ARG A 126 -10.13 -0.99 -15.49
N ALA A 127 -9.68 -2.15 -15.02
CA ALA A 127 -8.59 -2.89 -15.65
C ALA A 127 -8.95 -3.33 -17.09
N LYS A 128 -10.21 -3.73 -17.33
CA LYS A 128 -10.73 -4.06 -18.66
C LYS A 128 -10.81 -2.83 -19.55
N ASP A 129 -11.33 -1.71 -19.03
CA ASP A 129 -11.41 -0.44 -19.78
C ASP A 129 -10.03 0.05 -20.23
N LEU A 130 -9.02 -0.15 -19.39
CA LEU A 130 -7.62 0.16 -19.67
C LEU A 130 -6.90 -0.91 -20.50
N ARG A 131 -7.56 -2.03 -20.84
CA ARG A 131 -7.01 -3.18 -21.57
C ARG A 131 -5.74 -3.77 -20.92
N ILE A 132 -5.72 -3.81 -19.59
CA ILE A 132 -4.63 -4.37 -18.77
C ILE A 132 -5.08 -5.55 -17.91
N ASP A 133 -6.33 -5.99 -18.03
CA ASP A 133 -6.92 -7.07 -17.23
C ASP A 133 -6.15 -8.40 -17.35
N GLY A 134 -5.57 -8.70 -18.52
CA GLY A 134 -4.66 -9.85 -18.70
C GLY A 134 -3.30 -9.72 -18.00
N SER A 135 -3.02 -8.61 -17.30
CA SER A 135 -1.78 -8.38 -16.55
C SER A 135 -2.04 -7.81 -15.16
N VAL A 136 -3.29 -7.88 -14.69
CA VAL A 136 -3.70 -7.48 -13.34
C VAL A 136 -4.31 -8.69 -12.65
N LEU A 137 -3.61 -9.21 -11.67
CA LEU A 137 -3.99 -10.38 -10.91
C LEU A 137 -4.43 -9.94 -9.50
N ILE A 138 -5.76 -9.87 -9.29
CA ILE A 138 -6.34 -9.62 -7.96
C ILE A 138 -6.75 -10.96 -7.36
N ILE A 139 -6.01 -11.42 -6.36
CA ILE A 139 -6.24 -12.72 -5.69
C ILE A 139 -6.87 -12.55 -4.31
N ASP A 140 -7.26 -13.69 -3.75
CA ASP A 140 -7.89 -13.78 -2.45
C ASP A 140 -6.97 -13.30 -1.32
N PRO A 141 -7.53 -12.65 -0.28
CA PRO A 141 -6.79 -12.25 0.90
C PRO A 141 -6.02 -13.44 1.47
N LYS A 142 -4.79 -13.18 1.90
CA LYS A 142 -3.95 -14.18 2.55
C LYS A 142 -3.74 -13.84 4.01
N PRO A 143 -3.56 -14.84 4.89
CA PRO A 143 -3.11 -14.59 6.24
C PRO A 143 -1.86 -13.72 6.23
N TYR A 144 -1.75 -12.81 7.20
CA TYR A 144 -0.63 -11.86 7.27
C TYR A 144 0.73 -12.58 7.17
N LYS A 145 0.86 -13.74 7.82
CA LYS A 145 2.09 -14.55 7.81
C LYS A 145 2.50 -15.02 6.42
N GLU A 146 1.55 -15.22 5.51
CA GLU A 146 1.79 -15.66 4.14
C GLU A 146 2.15 -14.51 3.20
N LEU A 147 1.84 -13.25 3.54
CA LEU A 147 2.19 -12.12 2.69
C LEU A 147 3.69 -12.01 2.42
N THR A 148 4.51 -12.49 3.35
CA THR A 148 5.97 -12.55 3.21
C THR A 148 6.42 -13.31 1.97
N ILE A 149 5.80 -14.46 1.63
CA ILE A 149 6.20 -15.21 0.43
C ILE A 149 5.89 -14.47 -0.86
N TYR A 150 4.80 -13.71 -0.89
CA TYR A 150 4.46 -12.86 -2.03
C TYR A 150 5.41 -11.67 -2.16
N ALA A 151 5.76 -11.05 -1.03
CA ALA A 151 6.69 -9.92 -1.00
C ALA A 151 8.12 -10.30 -1.43
N HIS A 152 8.60 -11.49 -1.04
CA HIS A 152 9.89 -12.03 -1.48
C HIS A 152 9.88 -12.54 -2.93
N MET A 153 8.72 -12.96 -3.44
CA MET A 153 8.57 -13.42 -4.82
C MET A 153 8.54 -12.24 -5.82
N ALA A 154 8.02 -11.11 -5.37
CA ALA A 154 7.84 -9.91 -6.18
C ALA A 154 9.18 -9.27 -6.58
N ASP A 155 9.21 -8.66 -7.76
CA ASP A 155 10.35 -7.87 -8.22
C ASP A 155 10.29 -6.44 -7.66
N CYS A 156 9.09 -5.95 -7.35
CA CYS A 156 8.84 -4.63 -6.79
C CYS A 156 7.61 -4.62 -5.90
N ILE A 157 7.70 -3.98 -4.73
CA ILE A 157 6.55 -3.77 -3.84
C ILE A 157 6.10 -2.31 -3.93
N VAL A 158 4.83 -2.08 -4.21
CA VAL A 158 4.25 -0.75 -4.36
C VAL A 158 3.30 -0.41 -3.23
N VAL A 159 3.47 0.81 -2.69
CA VAL A 159 2.63 1.35 -1.61
C VAL A 159 1.98 2.65 -2.13
N PRO A 160 0.85 2.57 -2.86
CA PRO A 160 0.25 3.73 -3.52
C PRO A 160 -0.56 4.63 -2.58
N SER A 161 -0.38 4.48 -1.26
CA SER A 161 -1.22 5.11 -0.25
C SER A 161 -1.19 6.64 -0.32
N ILE A 162 -2.37 7.27 -0.31
CA ILE A 162 -2.57 8.71 -0.28
C ILE A 162 -2.32 9.26 1.13
N THR A 163 -2.78 8.54 2.13
CA THR A 163 -2.59 8.85 3.55
C THR A 163 -2.22 7.57 4.29
N GLU A 164 -1.22 7.67 5.16
CA GLU A 164 -0.79 6.59 6.05
C GLU A 164 -0.71 7.14 7.47
N GLY A 165 -1.21 6.38 8.45
CA GLY A 165 -1.06 6.73 9.87
C GLY A 165 0.36 6.48 10.35
N PHE A 166 0.82 5.23 10.23
CA PHE A 166 2.18 4.80 10.61
C PHE A 166 3.03 4.33 9.42
N GLY A 167 2.41 3.76 8.37
CA GLY A 167 3.12 3.29 7.18
C GLY A 167 3.71 1.88 7.31
N TYR A 168 3.00 0.96 7.95
CA TYR A 168 3.43 -0.44 8.11
C TYR A 168 3.85 -1.08 6.79
N THR A 169 3.04 -0.99 5.74
CA THR A 169 3.33 -1.57 4.42
C THR A 169 4.67 -1.09 3.86
N THR A 170 5.07 0.15 4.14
CA THR A 170 6.39 0.66 3.77
C THR A 170 7.50 -0.02 4.57
N LEU A 171 7.36 -0.12 5.89
CA LEU A 171 8.33 -0.80 6.76
C LEU A 171 8.47 -2.29 6.41
N GLU A 172 7.35 -2.94 6.14
CA GLU A 172 7.25 -4.34 5.69
C GLU A 172 8.03 -4.53 4.39
N SER A 173 7.84 -3.64 3.41
CA SER A 173 8.55 -3.67 2.12
C SER A 173 10.06 -3.45 2.29
N CYS A 174 10.46 -2.50 3.14
CA CYS A 174 11.89 -2.27 3.42
C CYS A 174 12.52 -3.48 4.13
N ALA A 175 11.77 -4.17 4.99
CA ALA A 175 12.27 -5.30 5.75
C ALA A 175 12.50 -6.55 4.88
N THR A 176 11.79 -6.72 3.75
CA THR A 176 12.04 -7.85 2.83
C THR A 176 13.29 -7.66 1.98
N GLY A 177 13.79 -6.43 1.83
CA GLY A 177 14.88 -6.12 0.90
C GLY A 177 14.44 -6.08 -0.57
N THR A 178 13.14 -6.23 -0.85
CA THR A 178 12.58 -6.09 -2.20
C THR A 178 12.55 -4.60 -2.58
N PRO A 179 12.94 -4.21 -3.81
CA PRO A 179 12.83 -2.83 -4.25
C PRO A 179 11.41 -2.29 -4.04
N ALA A 180 11.29 -1.16 -3.35
CA ALA A 180 10.02 -0.51 -3.05
C ALA A 180 10.11 0.98 -3.44
N PRO A 181 9.52 1.41 -4.58
CA PRO A 181 9.44 2.82 -4.92
C PRO A 181 8.54 3.51 -3.88
N TRP A 182 9.18 4.24 -2.97
CA TRP A 182 8.51 5.07 -1.98
C TRP A 182 8.15 6.43 -2.57
N ARG A 183 7.16 7.09 -1.97
CA ARG A 183 6.60 8.40 -2.36
C ARG A 183 7.66 9.50 -2.55
N ALA A 184 8.16 9.69 -3.78
CA ALA A 184 8.86 10.92 -4.16
C ALA A 184 8.03 11.85 -5.08
N ALA A 185 6.82 11.49 -5.51
CA ALA A 185 6.13 12.21 -6.61
C ALA A 185 4.65 12.57 -6.38
N THR A 186 4.22 13.00 -5.19
CA THR A 186 2.81 13.43 -4.97
C THR A 186 2.58 14.79 -4.31
N ARG A 187 3.60 15.63 -4.09
CA ARG A 187 3.38 17.04 -3.67
C ARG A 187 3.33 18.06 -4.81
N ARG A 188 3.61 17.64 -6.03
CA ARG A 188 3.33 18.35 -7.27
C ARG A 188 2.78 17.29 -8.18
N ILE A 189 1.63 17.52 -8.82
CA ILE A 189 0.97 16.72 -9.87
C ILE A 189 -0.53 16.63 -9.53
N ALA A 190 -1.24 17.69 -9.92
CA ALA A 190 -2.68 17.65 -10.19
C ALA A 190 -2.93 17.44 -11.70
N SER A 191 -1.95 16.97 -12.48
CA SER A 191 -2.07 16.97 -13.94
C SER A 191 -1.32 15.88 -14.73
N ARG A 192 -0.56 14.94 -14.12
CA ARG A 192 0.16 13.83 -14.81
C ARG A 192 1.02 12.96 -13.87
N PRO A 193 0.62 11.73 -13.49
CA PRO A 193 1.40 10.89 -12.60
C PRO A 193 2.53 10.18 -13.36
N THR A 194 3.77 10.69 -13.26
CA THR A 194 4.97 9.93 -13.65
C THR A 194 5.52 9.24 -12.41
N ILE A 195 5.37 7.91 -12.35
CA ILE A 195 6.08 7.09 -11.35
C ILE A 195 7.53 6.99 -11.83
N MET A 196 8.41 7.85 -11.30
CA MET A 196 9.85 7.65 -11.39
C MET A 196 10.28 6.68 -10.30
N ALA A 197 10.41 5.40 -10.66
CA ALA A 197 11.29 4.50 -9.92
C ALA A 197 12.73 4.94 -10.22
N THR A 198 13.39 5.56 -9.24
CA THR A 198 14.84 5.77 -9.30
C THR A 198 15.50 4.42 -9.09
N TRP A 199 16.08 3.89 -10.17
CA TRP A 199 16.99 2.75 -10.12
C TRP A 199 18.39 3.30 -9.82
N SER A 200 19.08 2.69 -8.87
CA SER A 200 20.55 2.75 -8.73
C SER A 200 21.13 1.47 -9.31
#